data_AF-A0A8T9MUB8-F1
#
_entry.id   AF-A0A8T9MUB8-F1
#
_cell.length_a   1.000
_cell.length_b   1.000
_cell.length_c   1.000
_cell.angle_alpha   90.00
_cell.angle_beta   90.00
_cell.angle_gamma   90.00
#
_symmetry.space_group_name_H-M   'P 1'
#
loop_
_entity.id
_entity.type
_entity.pdbx_description
1 polymer ?
#
loop_
_entity_poly.entity_id
_entity_poly.type
_entity_poly.pdbx_seq_one_letter_code
_entity_poly.pdbx_strand_id
1 'polypeptide(L)'
;MQTLSFHANQRMNQRGITQRQIEMVLKYGDVRHDYYFLNKRMLNRIIDDCHKALAKTAAHAEIHVLQQDLKILKQILDKGGLVVVECENTIITCYQYDSHKTRKNFH
;
A
#
# COMPACT_ATOMS: atom_id res chain seq x y z
N MET A 1 13.57 -7.83 -8.68
CA MET A 1 12.20 -8.32 -8.41
C MET A 1 12.17 -8.87 -7.00
N GLN A 2 11.13 -8.58 -6.22
CA GLN A 2 10.98 -9.14 -4.88
C GLN A 2 10.31 -10.50 -4.93
N THR A 3 10.68 -11.39 -4.01
CA THR A 3 10.11 -12.73 -3.92
C THR A 3 9.02 -12.77 -2.86
N LEU A 4 7.93 -13.51 -3.09
CA LEU A 4 6.88 -13.76 -2.09
C LEU A 4 7.21 -15.03 -1.30
N SER A 5 7.29 -14.92 0.02
CA SER A 5 7.30 -16.11 0.87
C SER A 5 5.94 -16.83 0.82
N PHE A 6 5.94 -18.13 1.16
CA PHE A 6 4.70 -18.91 1.28
C PHE A 6 3.72 -18.26 2.27
N HIS A 7 4.23 -17.79 3.41
CA HIS A 7 3.42 -17.10 4.42
C HIS A 7 2.83 -15.80 3.88
N ALA A 8 3.59 -15.00 3.13
CA ALA A 8 3.07 -13.79 2.49
C ALA A 8 1.92 -14.11 1.51
N ASN A 9 2.11 -15.09 0.62
CA ASN A 9 1.08 -15.49 -0.35
C ASN A 9 -0.21 -15.96 0.36
N GLN A 10 -0.08 -16.78 1.40
CA GLN A 10 -1.22 -17.21 2.22
C GLN A 10 -1.94 -16.02 2.88
N ARG A 11 -1.20 -15.07 3.47
CA ARG A 11 -1.77 -13.88 4.11
C ARG A 11 -2.44 -12.94 3.12
N MET A 12 -1.88 -12.78 1.92
CA MET A 12 -2.46 -12.01 0.83
C MET A 12 -3.88 -12.53 0.50
N ASN A 13 -4.00 -13.83 0.28
CA ASN A 13 -5.28 -14.47 -0.03
C ASN A 13 -6.29 -14.34 1.12
N GLN A 14 -5.86 -14.58 2.37
CA GLN A 14 -6.72 -14.47 3.56
C GLN A 14 -7.25 -13.05 3.79
N ARG A 15 -6.50 -12.02 3.39
CA ARG A 15 -6.81 -10.60 3.67
C ARG A 15 -7.27 -9.84 2.41
N GLY A 16 -7.45 -10.56 1.29
CA GLY A 16 -7.77 -9.98 0.00
C GLY A 16 -6.78 -8.91 -0.46
N ILE A 17 -5.51 -9.02 -0.10
CA ILE A 17 -4.44 -8.06 -0.46
C ILE A 17 -3.82 -8.52 -1.78
N THR A 18 -3.83 -7.66 -2.79
CA THR A 18 -3.27 -7.99 -4.10
C THR A 18 -1.80 -7.62 -4.19
N GLN A 19 -1.06 -8.25 -5.09
CA GLN A 19 0.34 -7.89 -5.35
C GLN A 19 0.49 -6.42 -5.73
N ARG A 20 -0.44 -5.89 -6.55
CA ARG A 20 -0.43 -4.47 -6.93
C ARG A 20 -0.56 -3.53 -5.72
N GLN A 21 -1.30 -3.93 -4.69
CA GLN A 21 -1.39 -3.14 -3.45
C GLN A 21 -0.06 -3.15 -2.68
N ILE A 22 0.64 -4.28 -2.66
CA ILE A 22 1.99 -4.37 -2.08
C ILE A 22 2.96 -3.46 -2.84
N GLU A 23 2.94 -3.51 -4.16
CA GLU A 23 3.76 -2.63 -5.02
C GLU A 23 3.52 -1.15 -4.71
N MET A 24 2.27 -0.73 -4.47
CA MET A 24 1.99 0.67 -4.07
C MET A 24 2.59 1.02 -2.71
N VAL A 25 2.55 0.10 -1.74
CA VAL A 25 3.17 0.33 -0.41
C VAL A 25 4.68 0.44 -0.52
N LEU A 26 5.31 -0.36 -1.37
CA LEU A 26 6.76 -0.28 -1.57
C LEU A 26 7.17 0.96 -2.37
N LYS A 27 6.31 1.40 -3.29
CA LYS A 27 6.55 2.57 -4.14
C LYS A 27 6.35 3.90 -3.40
N TYR A 28 5.29 4.02 -2.62
CA TYR A 28 4.87 5.28 -1.99
C TYR A 28 4.90 5.27 -0.47
N GLY A 29 5.02 4.09 0.13
CA GLY A 29 5.04 3.94 1.58
C GLY A 29 6.33 4.44 2.19
N ASP A 30 6.24 4.67 3.49
CA ASP A 30 7.40 5.02 4.31
C ASP A 30 7.94 3.74 4.95
N VAL A 31 9.24 3.74 5.24
CA VAL A 31 9.96 2.58 5.76
C VAL A 31 10.29 2.78 7.23
N ARG A 32 10.07 1.74 8.04
CA ARG A 32 10.47 1.69 9.44
C ARG A 32 11.13 0.34 9.71
N HIS A 33 12.43 0.36 9.94
CA HIS A 33 13.24 -0.85 10.11
C HIS A 33 12.97 -1.83 8.96
N ASP A 34 12.18 -2.88 9.21
CA ASP A 34 11.99 -4.02 8.30
C ASP A 34 10.60 -4.01 7.62
N TYR A 35 9.84 -2.91 7.73
CA TYR A 35 8.53 -2.83 7.12
C TYR A 35 8.25 -1.50 6.44
N TYR A 36 7.48 -1.59 5.36
CA TYR A 36 6.91 -0.48 4.63
C TYR A 36 5.44 -0.32 5.01
N PHE A 37 4.98 0.91 5.12
CA PHE A 37 3.58 1.17 5.45
C PHE A 37 2.99 2.38 4.72
N LEU A 38 1.69 2.29 4.48
CA LEU A 38 0.83 3.38 4.06
C LEU A 38 -0.33 3.49 5.05
N ASN A 39 -0.42 4.63 5.74
CA ASN A 39 -1.59 4.96 6.56
C ASN A 39 -2.54 5.90 5.82
N LYS A 40 -3.75 6.11 6.35
CA LYS A 40 -4.78 6.99 5.75
C LYS A 40 -4.28 8.40 5.45
N ARG A 41 -3.50 9.00 6.35
CA ARG A 41 -2.98 10.36 6.19
C ARG A 41 -2.02 10.44 5.00
N MET A 42 -1.12 9.48 4.88
CA MET A 42 -0.19 9.39 3.76
C MET A 42 -0.94 9.14 2.46
N LEU A 43 -1.88 8.20 2.45
CA LEU A 43 -2.68 7.86 1.28
C LEU A 43 -3.44 9.08 0.74
N ASN A 44 -4.13 9.83 1.60
CA ASN A 44 -4.82 11.05 1.17
C ASN A 44 -3.86 12.05 0.52
N ARG A 45 -2.70 12.28 1.15
CA ARG A 45 -1.68 13.18 0.58
C ARG A 45 -1.18 12.70 -0.77
N ILE A 46 -0.84 11.41 -0.89
CA ILE A 46 -0.33 10.82 -2.15
C ILE A 46 -1.41 10.90 -3.24
N ILE A 47 -2.66 10.60 -2.91
CA ILE A 47 -3.79 10.70 -3.84
C ILE A 47 -3.95 12.13 -4.35
N ASP A 48 -3.88 13.13 -3.47
CA ASP A 48 -3.94 14.55 -3.84
C ASP A 48 -2.77 14.94 -4.75
N ASP A 49 -1.57 14.49 -4.43
CA ASP A 49 -0.37 14.78 -5.22
C ASP A 49 -0.42 14.09 -6.60
N CYS A 50 -0.93 12.86 -6.67
CA CYS A 50 -1.21 12.16 -7.93
C CYS A 50 -2.28 12.89 -8.77
N HIS A 51 -3.33 13.43 -8.15
CA HIS A 51 -4.34 14.23 -8.86
C HIS A 51 -3.74 15.52 -9.45
N LYS A 52 -2.87 16.21 -8.70
CA LYS A 52 -2.14 17.38 -9.21
C LYS A 52 -1.19 17.02 -10.35
N ALA A 53 -0.50 15.88 -10.26
CA ALA A 53 0.38 15.39 -11.32
C ALA A 53 -0.43 15.09 -12.60
N LEU A 54 -1.55 14.38 -12.46
CA LEU A 54 -2.44 14.05 -13.57
C LEU A 54 -2.92 15.30 -14.33
N ALA A 55 -3.21 16.39 -13.62
CA ALA A 55 -3.66 17.64 -14.23
C ALA A 55 -2.55 18.38 -15.02
N LYS A 56 -1.27 18.05 -14.78
CA LYS A 56 -0.10 18.69 -15.42
C LYS A 56 0.49 17.84 -16.55
N THR A 57 0.21 16.55 -16.57
CA THR A 57 0.76 15.60 -17.55
C THR A 57 0.00 15.68 -18.88
N ALA A 58 0.73 15.81 -19.99
CA ALA A 58 0.17 15.77 -21.34
C ALA A 58 0.33 14.39 -22.04
N ALA A 59 1.21 13.52 -21.53
CA ALA A 59 1.50 12.23 -22.13
C ALA A 59 0.47 11.15 -21.72
N HIS A 60 -0.22 10.56 -22.70
CA HIS A 60 -1.27 9.56 -22.47
C HIS A 60 -0.82 8.33 -21.67
N ALA A 61 0.39 7.82 -21.90
CA ALA A 61 0.90 6.64 -21.21
C ALA A 61 1.11 6.89 -19.70
N GLU A 62 1.64 8.05 -19.34
CA GLU A 62 1.86 8.43 -17.95
C GLU A 62 0.54 8.70 -17.22
N ILE A 63 -0.41 9.36 -17.89
CA ILE A 63 -1.79 9.54 -17.39
C ILE A 63 -2.42 8.19 -17.04
N HIS A 64 -2.32 7.21 -17.95
CA HIS A 64 -2.89 5.88 -17.74
C HIS A 64 -2.26 5.18 -16.52
N VAL A 65 -0.93 5.23 -16.39
CA VAL A 65 -0.23 4.65 -15.22
C VAL A 65 -0.66 5.33 -13.92
N LEU A 66 -0.73 6.67 -13.89
CA LEU A 66 -1.16 7.43 -12.71
C LEU A 66 -2.62 7.13 -12.33
N GLN A 67 -3.52 6.97 -13.30
CA GLN A 67 -4.90 6.58 -13.06
C GLN A 67 -5.00 5.17 -12.45
N GLN A 68 -4.21 4.23 -12.94
CA GLN A 68 -4.15 2.88 -12.38
C GLN A 68 -3.63 2.91 -10.93
N ASP A 69 -2.54 3.63 -10.67
CA ASP A 69 -2.00 3.77 -9.32
C ASP A 69 -3.03 4.42 -8.37
N LEU A 70 -3.71 5.48 -8.80
CA LEU A 70 -4.77 6.14 -8.05
C LEU A 70 -5.91 5.18 -7.67
N LYS A 71 -6.34 4.32 -8.61
CA LYS A 71 -7.38 3.32 -8.33
C LYS A 71 -6.95 2.37 -7.21
N ILE A 72 -5.70 1.91 -7.24
CA ILE A 72 -5.18 0.98 -6.23
C ILE A 72 -4.96 1.67 -4.90
N LEU A 73 -4.44 2.90 -4.89
CA LEU A 73 -4.27 3.70 -3.66
C LEU A 73 -5.61 3.95 -2.96
N LYS A 74 -6.68 4.21 -3.71
CA LYS A 74 -8.05 4.33 -3.15
C LYS A 74 -8.51 3.02 -2.52
N GLN A 75 -8.27 1.87 -3.15
CA GLN A 75 -8.58 0.57 -2.54
C GLN A 75 -7.78 0.31 -1.25
N ILE A 76 -6.52 0.76 -1.18
CA ILE A 76 -5.72 0.66 0.04
C ILE A 76 -6.29 1.59 1.13
N LEU A 77 -6.72 2.79 0.75
CA LEU A 77 -7.38 3.75 1.65
C LEU A 77 -8.67 3.18 2.23
N ASP A 78 -9.50 2.53 1.42
CA ASP A 78 -10.74 1.87 1.86
C ASP A 78 -10.47 0.77 2.89
N LYS A 79 -9.32 0.10 2.79
CA LYS A 79 -8.84 -0.91 3.76
C LYS A 79 -8.21 -0.31 5.02
N GLY A 80 -8.13 1.02 5.10
CA GLY A 80 -7.54 1.76 6.21
C GLY A 80 -6.01 1.83 6.20
N GLY A 81 -5.38 1.50 5.07
CA GLY A 81 -3.93 1.44 4.95
C GLY A 81 -3.39 0.01 4.95
N LEU A 82 -2.11 -0.13 4.64
CA LEU A 82 -1.45 -1.42 4.46
C LEU A 82 -0.01 -1.37 4.96
N VAL A 83 0.45 -2.49 5.51
CA VAL A 83 1.81 -2.75 5.95
C VAL A 83 2.34 -3.96 5.22
N VAL A 84 3.59 -3.86 4.77
CA VAL A 84 4.34 -4.92 4.09
C VAL A 84 5.66 -5.10 4.82
N VAL A 85 5.94 -6.33 5.26
CA VAL A 85 7.22 -6.67 5.90
C VAL A 85 8.09 -7.37 4.88
N GLU A 86 9.30 -6.86 4.70
CA GLU A 86 10.29 -7.37 3.76
C GLU A 86 11.59 -7.65 4.48
N CYS A 87 12.22 -8.79 4.16
CA CYS A 87 13.56 -9.13 4.61
C CYS A 87 14.34 -9.66 3.40
N GLU A 88 15.53 -9.12 3.15
CA GLU A 88 16.43 -9.57 2.07
C GLU A 88 15.70 -9.73 0.72
N ASN A 89 14.98 -8.67 0.31
CA ASN A 89 14.24 -8.66 -0.96
C ASN A 89 13.09 -9.69 -1.06
N THR A 90 12.71 -10.29 0.07
CA THR A 90 11.63 -11.27 0.20
C THR A 90 10.53 -10.72 1.10
N ILE A 91 9.31 -10.67 0.58
CA ILE A 91 8.14 -10.26 1.35
C ILE A 91 7.74 -11.41 2.29
N ILE A 92 7.76 -11.13 3.58
CA ILE A 92 7.49 -12.10 4.64
C ILE A 92 6.01 -12.11 5.02
N THR A 93 5.38 -10.93 5.07
CA THR A 93 3.95 -10.82 5.36
C THR A 93 3.38 -9.47 4.95
N CYS A 94 2.05 -9.40 4.84
CA CYS A 94 1.31 -8.16 4.63
C CYS A 94 0.01 -8.15 5.45
N TYR A 95 -0.38 -6.97 5.93
CA TYR A 95 -1.58 -6.79 6.75
C TYR A 95 -2.08 -5.34 6.70
N GLN A 96 -3.36 -5.10 7.03
CA GLN A 96 -3.94 -3.76 7.06
C GLN A 96 -3.30 -2.91 8.16
N TYR A 97 -3.00 -1.63 7.90
CA TYR A 97 -2.41 -0.73 8.88
C TYR A 97 -3.28 -0.60 10.14
N ASP A 98 -4.60 -0.45 9.93
CA ASP A 98 -5.60 -0.37 11.00
C ASP A 98 -5.96 -1.73 11.64
N SER A 99 -5.23 -2.81 11.35
CA SER A 99 -5.49 -4.14 11.95
C SER A 99 -5.33 -4.14 13.47
N HIS A 100 -4.47 -3.26 14.01
CA HIS A 100 -4.50 -2.87 15.40
C HIS A 100 -5.62 -1.87 15.63
N LYS A 101 -6.88 -2.35 15.62
CA LYS A 101 -7.90 -1.68 16.42
C LYS A 101 -7.40 -1.73 17.86
N THR A 102 -6.89 -0.60 18.34
CA THR A 102 -6.60 -0.31 19.74
C THR A 102 -7.66 -1.00 20.59
N ARG A 103 -7.24 -1.87 21.54
CA ARG A 103 -8.10 -2.19 22.68
C ARG A 103 -8.38 -0.86 23.40
N LYS A 104 -9.42 -0.15 23.00
CA LYS A 104 -10.01 0.93 23.80
C LYS A 104 -10.80 0.27 24.93
N ASN A 105 -10.09 -0.30 25.89
CA ASN A 105 -10.63 -0.58 27.22
C ASN A 105 -9.70 0.14 28.21
N PHE A 106 -9.89 1.46 28.31
CA PHE A 106 -9.82 2.10 29.61
C PHE A 106 -11.10 1.70 30.33
N HIS A 107 -10.97 0.97 31.44
CA HIS A 107 -11.68 1.08 32.73
C HIS A 107 -11.09 -0.01 33.62
#